data_AF-A0A7C1L185-F1
#
_entry.id   AF-A0A7C1L185-F1
#
_cell.length_a   1.000
_cell.length_b   1.000
_cell.length_c   1.000
_cell.angle_alpha   90.00
_cell.angle_beta   90.00
_cell.angle_gamma   90.00
#
_symmetry.space_group_name_H-M   'P 1'
#
loop_
_entity.id
_entity.type
_entity.pdbx_description
1 polymer ?
#
loop_
_entity_poly.entity_id
_entity_poly.type
_entity_poly.pdbx_seq_one_letter_code
_entity_poly.pdbx_strand_id
1 'polypeptide(L)'
;MKTKHTLGPWTIDDRMAKDKNALTFWYSIRGDSNKTIAEVKGIHYGINNETAEANVKLMSEAPEMLDALFNLNNAVRGDTYENIKIALADAQAVIKKATD
;
A
#
# COMPACT_ATOMS: atom_id res chain seq x y z
N MET A 1 30.39 -11.93 24.43
CA MET A 1 30.44 -13.35 24.00
C MET A 1 30.66 -13.33 22.48
N LYS A 2 31.85 -13.72 21.98
CA LYS A 2 32.10 -13.83 20.53
C LYS A 2 31.50 -15.15 20.05
N THR A 3 30.43 -15.11 19.28
CA THR A 3 29.92 -16.31 18.60
C THR A 3 30.92 -16.69 17.51
N LYS A 4 31.57 -17.85 17.67
CA LYS A 4 32.44 -18.42 16.64
C LYS A 4 31.51 -19.08 15.62
N HIS A 5 31.31 -18.46 14.46
CA HIS A 5 30.56 -19.10 13.38
C HIS A 5 31.33 -20.33 12.92
N THR A 6 30.78 -21.52 13.14
CA THR A 6 31.25 -22.73 12.46
C THR A 6 30.71 -22.67 11.04
N LEU A 7 31.59 -22.64 10.04
CA LEU A 7 31.21 -22.85 8.64
C LEU A 7 30.72 -24.30 8.54
N GLY A 8 29.40 -24.48 8.52
CA GLY A 8 28.83 -25.78 8.18
C GLY A 8 28.87 -26.02 6.66
N PRO A 9 28.46 -27.21 6.20
CA PRO A 9 28.40 -27.58 4.79
C PRO A 9 27.23 -26.88 4.05
N TRP A 10 27.02 -25.60 4.35
CA TRP A 10 25.95 -24.81 3.79
C TRP A 10 26.46 -23.50 3.20
N THR A 11 25.89 -23.15 2.06
CA THR A 11 26.12 -21.88 1.39
C THR A 11 24.98 -20.93 1.68
N ILE A 12 25.27 -19.62 1.60
CA ILE A 12 24.27 -18.57 1.71
C ILE A 12 24.23 -17.87 0.35
N ASP A 13 23.07 -17.90 -0.30
CA ASP A 13 22.82 -17.19 -1.55
C ASP A 13 21.91 -16.00 -1.29
N ASP A 14 22.22 -14.85 -1.87
CA ASP A 14 21.30 -13.74 -1.99
C ASP A 14 20.25 -14.04 -3.07
N ARG A 15 18.99 -13.74 -2.74
CA ARG A 15 17.84 -13.96 -3.61
C ARG A 15 17.01 -12.70 -3.68
N MET A 16 16.42 -12.50 -4.86
CA MET A 16 15.53 -11.39 -5.15
C MET A 16 14.34 -11.90 -5.96
N ALA A 17 13.14 -11.45 -5.58
CA ALA A 17 11.92 -11.63 -6.36
C ALA A 17 11.25 -10.28 -6.50
N LYS A 18 10.74 -10.05 -7.70
CA LYS A 18 9.94 -8.90 -8.05
C LYS A 18 8.53 -9.40 -8.33
N ASP A 19 7.55 -8.84 -7.64
CA ASP A 19 6.16 -8.88 -8.06
C ASP A 19 5.73 -7.51 -8.60
N LYS A 20 4.44 -7.34 -8.92
CA LYS A 20 3.91 -6.09 -9.48
C LYS A 20 3.95 -4.90 -8.51
N ASN A 21 4.08 -5.15 -7.21
CA ASN A 21 3.90 -4.19 -6.13
C ASN A 21 5.15 -4.07 -5.24
N ALA A 22 6.03 -5.08 -5.24
CA ALA A 22 7.15 -5.15 -4.33
C ALA A 22 8.39 -5.86 -4.90
N LEU A 23 9.54 -5.46 -4.38
CA LEU A 23 10.82 -6.12 -4.52
C LEU A 23 11.18 -6.73 -3.16
N THR A 24 11.35 -8.05 -3.13
CA THR A 24 11.71 -8.78 -1.90
C THR A 24 13.12 -9.34 -2.02
N PHE A 25 13.96 -9.04 -1.04
CA PHE A 25 15.29 -9.60 -0.88
C PHE A 25 15.33 -10.56 0.30
N TRP A 26 15.92 -11.73 0.09
CA TRP A 26 16.12 -12.71 1.15
C TRP A 26 17.44 -13.46 0.97
N TYR A 27 17.90 -14.06 2.07
CA TYR A 27 19.02 -14.99 2.04
C TYR A 27 18.48 -16.41 2.06
N SER A 28 18.98 -17.26 1.16
CA SER A 28 18.68 -18.68 1.13
C SER A 28 19.90 -19.47 1.63
N ILE A 29 19.70 -20.29 2.65
CA ILE A 29 20.72 -21.18 3.18
C ILE A 29 20.53 -22.54 2.51
N ARG A 30 21.54 -23.05 1.80
CA ARG A 30 21.46 -24.32 1.08
C ARG A 30 22.48 -25.32 1.61
N GLY A 31 22.11 -26.58 1.68
CA GLY A 31 23.02 -27.66 2.05
C GLY A 31 23.72 -28.28 0.84
N ASP A 32 24.55 -29.29 1.09
CA ASP A 32 25.36 -30.02 0.10
C ASP A 32 24.60 -30.52 -1.14
N SER A 33 23.30 -30.79 -1.03
CA SER A 33 22.46 -31.24 -2.16
C SER A 33 21.81 -30.10 -2.95
N ASN A 34 22.24 -28.85 -2.73
CA ASN A 34 21.62 -27.62 -3.25
C ASN A 34 20.14 -27.44 -2.84
N LYS A 35 19.67 -28.24 -1.88
CA LYS A 35 18.34 -28.09 -1.27
C LYS A 35 18.36 -26.92 -0.30
N THR A 36 17.34 -26.08 -0.38
CA THR A 36 17.10 -25.01 0.58
C THR A 36 16.85 -25.62 1.96
N ILE A 37 17.68 -25.25 2.93
CA ILE A 37 17.54 -25.61 4.35
C ILE A 37 16.66 -24.57 5.05
N ALA A 38 16.88 -23.29 4.77
CA ALA A 38 16.16 -22.19 5.39
C ALA A 38 16.20 -20.93 4.51
N GLU A 39 15.26 -20.01 4.77
CA GLU A 39 15.23 -18.69 4.14
C GLU A 39 15.07 -17.62 5.23
N VAL A 40 15.86 -16.56 5.13
CA VAL A 40 15.74 -15.37 5.98
C VAL A 40 15.28 -14.21 5.09
N LYS A 41 14.00 -13.87 5.19
CA LYS A 41 13.42 -12.73 4.46
C LYS A 41 13.90 -11.44 5.11
N GLY A 42 14.59 -10.61 4.33
CA GLY A 42 15.27 -9.41 4.83
C GLY A 42 14.45 -8.16 4.58
N ILE A 43 14.43 -7.70 3.33
CA ILE A 43 13.95 -6.35 2.99
C ILE A 43 12.87 -6.44 1.91
N HIS A 44 11.76 -5.75 2.17
CA HIS A 44 10.68 -5.54 1.21
C HIS A 44 10.66 -4.06 0.81
N TYR A 45 10.87 -3.77 -0.47
CA TYR A 45 10.68 -2.43 -1.03
C TYR A 45 9.37 -2.40 -1.81
N GLY A 46 8.52 -1.42 -1.52
CA GLY A 46 7.41 -1.09 -2.40
C GLY A 46 7.95 -0.59 -3.74
N ILE A 47 7.46 -1.14 -4.84
CA ILE A 47 7.75 -0.63 -6.17
C ILE A 47 6.73 0.44 -6.45
N ASN A 48 7.18 1.62 -6.88
CA ASN A 48 6.27 2.65 -7.33
C ASN A 48 5.44 2.11 -8.51
N ASN A 49 4.13 2.02 -8.32
CA ASN A 49 3.19 1.67 -9.37
C ASN A 49 2.00 2.62 -9.33
N GLU A 50 1.45 2.92 -10.51
CA GLU A 50 0.35 3.88 -10.69
C GLU A 50 -0.85 3.55 -9.78
N THR A 51 -1.09 2.27 -9.50
CA THR A 51 -2.15 1.82 -8.59
C THR A 51 -1.89 2.22 -7.14
N ALA A 52 -0.66 2.11 -6.65
CA ALA A 52 -0.27 2.51 -5.30
C ALA A 52 -0.33 4.03 -5.15
N GLU A 53 0.11 4.79 -6.16
CA GLU A 53 -0.01 6.25 -6.17
C GLU A 53 -1.48 6.70 -6.17
N ALA A 54 -2.31 6.10 -7.02
CA ALA A 54 -3.75 6.36 -7.04
C ALA A 54 -4.42 6.03 -5.70
N ASN A 55 -4.05 4.91 -5.07
CA ASN A 55 -4.56 4.54 -3.76
C ASN A 55 -4.12 5.52 -2.66
N VAL A 56 -2.86 5.97 -2.68
CA VAL A 56 -2.36 6.98 -1.72
C VAL A 56 -3.12 8.30 -1.91
N LYS A 57 -3.32 8.74 -3.15
CA LYS A 57 -4.10 9.94 -3.47
C LYS A 57 -5.53 9.80 -2.94
N LEU A 58 -6.21 8.70 -3.27
CA LEU A 58 -7.56 8.41 -2.79
C LEU A 58 -7.64 8.42 -1.26
N MET A 59 -6.67 7.80 -0.57
CA MET A 59 -6.62 7.78 0.90
C MET A 59 -6.38 9.17 1.49
N SER A 60 -5.56 10.00 0.85
CA SER A 60 -5.30 11.37 1.32
C SER A 60 -6.52 12.28 1.18
N GLU A 61 -7.36 12.04 0.16
CA GLU A 61 -8.56 12.82 -0.15
C GLU A 61 -9.81 12.25 0.56
N ALA A 62 -9.74 11.03 1.11
CA ALA A 62 -10.86 10.36 1.76
C ALA A 62 -11.54 11.16 2.89
N PRO A 63 -10.82 11.88 3.78
CA PRO A 63 -11.47 12.69 4.81
C PRO A 63 -12.39 13.76 4.23
N GLU A 64 -11.90 14.53 3.24
CA GLU A 64 -12.67 15.59 2.59
C GLU A 64 -13.87 15.02 1.83
N MET A 65 -13.69 13.88 1.14
CA MET A 65 -14.78 13.17 0.47
C MET A 65 -15.87 12.72 1.44
N LEU A 66 -15.49 12.15 2.59
CA LEU A 66 -16.44 11.68 3.59
C LEU A 66 -17.22 12.84 4.21
N ASP A 67 -16.56 13.96 4.50
CA ASP A 67 -17.20 15.17 5.01
C ASP A 67 -18.19 15.75 4.01
N ALA A 68 -17.83 15.82 2.72
CA ALA A 68 -18.71 16.33 1.67
C ALA A 68 -19.96 15.42 1.49
N LEU A 69 -19.79 14.10 1.51
CA LEU A 69 -20.89 13.14 1.45
C LEU A 69 -21.79 13.22 2.69
N PHE A 70 -21.21 13.41 3.88
CA PHE A 70 -21.95 13.60 5.11
C PHE A 70 -22.80 14.88 5.06
N ASN A 71 -22.23 15.98 4.58
CA ASN A 71 -22.94 17.26 4.41
C ASN A 71 -24.08 17.15 3.40
N LEU A 72 -23.86 16.49 2.26
CA LEU A 72 -24.92 16.20 1.30
C LEU A 72 -26.05 15.38 1.91
N ASN A 73 -25.72 14.33 2.66
CA ASN A 73 -26.72 13.51 3.34
C ASN A 73 -27.54 14.32 4.34
N ASN A 74 -26.92 15.25 5.08
CA ASN A 74 -27.65 16.13 6.00
C ASN A 74 -28.55 17.12 5.26
N ALA A 75 -28.08 17.71 4.15
CA ALA A 75 -28.86 18.65 3.35
C ALA A 75 -30.13 17.98 2.77
N VAL A 76 -30.00 16.76 2.23
CA VAL A 76 -31.14 16.03 1.64
C VAL A 76 -32.19 15.64 2.68
N ARG A 77 -31.83 15.58 3.98
CA ARG A 77 -32.73 15.13 5.05
C ARG A 77 -33.64 16.23 5.62
N GLY A 78 -33.40 17.50 5.31
CA GLY A 78 -34.24 18.56 5.88
C GLY A 78 -33.95 19.98 5.43
N ASP A 79 -33.09 20.18 4.44
CA ASP A 79 -32.73 21.51 3.97
C ASP A 79 -33.53 21.93 2.72
N THR A 80 -33.35 23.18 2.31
CA THR A 80 -33.95 23.74 1.10
C THR A 80 -33.32 23.14 -0.15
N TYR A 81 -34.08 23.16 -1.24
CA TYR A 81 -33.60 22.67 -2.54
C TYR A 81 -32.31 23.38 -3.03
N GLU A 82 -32.16 24.67 -2.74
CA GLU A 82 -30.96 25.42 -3.10
C GLU A 82 -29.73 24.99 -2.28
N ASN A 83 -29.90 24.71 -0.99
CA ASN A 83 -28.80 24.18 -0.17
C ASN A 83 -28.42 22.74 -0.56
N ILE A 84 -29.40 21.93 -0.98
CA ILE A 84 -29.14 20.60 -1.55
C ILE A 84 -28.28 20.69 -2.82
N LYS A 85 -28.58 21.65 -3.71
CA LYS A 85 -27.77 21.86 -4.93
C LYS A 85 -26.33 22.26 -4.61
N ILE A 86 -26.13 23.15 -3.64
CA ILE A 86 -24.79 23.58 -3.21
C ILE A 86 -24.01 22.38 -2.67
N ALA A 87 -24.60 21.63 -1.72
CA ALA A 87 -23.97 20.44 -1.15
C ALA A 87 -23.67 19.35 -2.19
N LEU A 88 -24.53 19.21 -3.21
CA LEU A 88 -24.30 18.28 -4.32
C LEU A 88 -23.11 18.72 -5.19
N ALA A 89 -23.03 20.01 -5.52
CA ALA A 89 -21.92 20.56 -6.30
C ALA A 89 -20.58 20.42 -5.56
N ASP A 90 -20.57 20.69 -4.26
CA ASP A 90 -19.39 20.53 -3.40
C ASP A 90 -18.94 19.06 -3.37
N ALA A 91 -19.87 18.11 -3.12
CA ALA A 91 -19.55 16.69 -3.13
C ALA A 91 -18.99 16.22 -4.48
N GLN A 92 -19.55 16.70 -5.60
CA GLN A 92 -19.05 16.38 -6.93
C GLN A 92 -17.63 16.92 -7.18
N ALA A 93 -17.35 18.14 -6.72
CA ALA A 93 -16.03 18.76 -6.87
C ALA A 93 -14.96 17.98 -6.08
N VAL A 94 -15.26 17.61 -4.83
CA VAL A 94 -14.33 16.86 -3.97
C VAL A 94 -14.09 15.44 -4.50
N ILE A 95 -15.14 14.73 -4.93
CA ILE A 95 -14.99 13.41 -5.55
C ILE A 95 -14.11 13.49 -6.80
N LYS A 96 -14.36 14.48 -7.65
CA LYS A 96 -13.57 14.67 -8.87
C LYS A 96 -12.09 14.91 -8.56
N LYS A 97 -11.77 15.78 -7.60
CA LYS A 97 -10.40 16.04 -7.13
C LYS A 97 -9.68 14.75 -6.69
N ALA A 98 -10.41 13.85 -6.02
CA ALA A 98 -9.87 12.59 -5.53
C ALA A 98 -9.66 11.52 -6.61
N THR A 99 -10.36 11.61 -7.74
CA THR A 99 -10.35 10.60 -8.81
C THR A 99 -9.65 11.03 -10.10
N ASP A 100 -9.44 12.34 -10.31
CA ASP A 100 -8.54 12.87 -11.34
C ASP A 100 -7.06 12.59 -10.99
#